data_AF-A0A7V1BS34-F1
#
_entry.id   AF-A0A7V1BS34-F1
#
_cell.length_a   1.000
_cell.length_b   1.000
_cell.length_c   1.000
_cell.angle_alpha   90.00
_cell.angle_beta   90.00
_cell.angle_gamma   90.00
#
_symmetry.space_group_name_H-M   'P 1'
#
loop_
_entity.id
_entity.type
_entity.pdbx_description
1 polymer ?
#
loop_
_entity_poly.entity_id
_entity_poly.type
_entity_poly.pdbx_seq_one_letter_code
_entity_poly.pdbx_strand_id
1 'polypeptide(L)'
;MSENTNQDFKGLPSNAYTELKEGEEYVPVMSPDKTYPEVSTYSVLWGLLMAILFSAAAAYLGLKIGQVFEAAIPIAIIAVGLSAATKRKNSLGENVIIQSIGASSGAIVAGAIFTIPALYILNLDAEFYKIFLASLFGGILGILFLIPFRKYFVKDMHGKYPFPEATATTEILVAGEKGGNQAVVLIFSGIIGGLYDFIIATFGWWSEVFTTRVFGWGQQLAEKSKIVFKINVGAAVMGLGYIVGLKYAAIIAAGSFVSWYVIIPIFAYVGDGLTTAFGANVTMMLKDMSPEQIFSNYVRHIGIGGIAMAGIIGIIRSSKVISTAFSLAAKEVMGVKHAVEDKIRTHRDIAMKYIALGILGTTLLIFLFFLLGVVNTWLYALVGLLIVLIIAFLFTTVAATAIAIVGTNPVSGMTLMTLIISSIILVSVGLSGTSGMIAALIIGGVVCTALSMSGAFITDLKIGYWLGSSPYKQERWKFLGTLFSAATVGYVIIILNQTY
;
A
#
# COMPACT_ATOMS: atom_id res chain seq x y z
N MET A 1 16.84 -48.96 0.92
CA MET A 1 16.80 -48.32 -0.42
C MET A 1 16.80 -46.82 -0.21
N SER A 2 17.98 -46.24 -0.39
CA SER A 2 18.29 -44.82 -0.26
C SER A 2 18.37 -44.24 -1.66
N GLU A 3 17.34 -43.50 -2.10
CA GLU A 3 17.41 -42.76 -3.36
C GLU A 3 16.73 -41.39 -3.22
N ASN A 4 17.47 -40.38 -3.67
CA ASN A 4 17.08 -38.99 -3.97
C ASN A 4 17.03 -37.96 -2.82
N THR A 5 18.15 -37.77 -2.14
CA THR A 5 18.56 -36.46 -1.58
C THR A 5 19.13 -35.56 -2.68
N ASN A 6 18.26 -34.89 -3.43
CA ASN A 6 18.47 -33.59 -4.09
C ASN A 6 17.22 -33.29 -4.94
N GLN A 7 16.26 -32.57 -4.37
CA GLN A 7 15.27 -31.89 -5.22
C GLN A 7 16.00 -30.73 -5.90
N ASP A 8 16.42 -30.94 -7.14
CA ASP A 8 16.73 -29.86 -8.06
C ASP A 8 15.48 -28.97 -8.16
N PHE A 9 15.55 -27.76 -7.60
CA PHE A 9 14.51 -26.74 -7.73
C PHE A 9 14.42 -26.27 -9.19
N LYS A 10 13.71 -27.03 -10.03
CA LYS A 10 13.59 -26.74 -11.47
C LYS A 10 12.81 -25.46 -11.79
N GLY A 11 12.11 -24.87 -10.82
CA GLY A 11 11.30 -23.66 -10.97
C GLY A 11 9.91 -23.87 -10.37
N LEU A 12 8.99 -22.97 -10.68
CA LEU A 12 7.58 -23.15 -10.32
C LEU A 12 6.95 -24.29 -11.14
N PRO A 13 5.98 -25.02 -10.57
CA PRO A 13 5.17 -25.98 -11.31
C PRO A 13 4.50 -25.34 -12.53
N SER A 14 4.34 -26.09 -13.63
CA SER A 14 3.72 -25.59 -14.87
C SER A 14 2.27 -25.10 -14.69
N ASN A 15 1.61 -25.57 -13.63
CA ASN A 15 0.24 -25.20 -13.29
C ASN A 15 0.14 -24.05 -12.28
N ALA A 16 1.24 -23.37 -11.93
CA ALA A 16 1.23 -22.28 -10.95
C ALA A 16 0.39 -21.05 -11.37
N TYR A 17 0.22 -20.85 -12.69
CA TYR A 17 -0.43 -19.68 -13.28
C TYR A 17 -1.65 -20.02 -14.13
N THR A 18 -2.08 -21.27 -14.14
CA THR A 18 -3.24 -21.73 -14.92
C THR A 18 -4.35 -22.19 -13.99
N GLU A 19 -5.60 -22.09 -14.46
CA GLU A 19 -6.73 -22.68 -13.75
C GLU A 19 -6.53 -24.20 -13.62
N LEU A 20 -6.70 -24.71 -12.39
CA LEU A 20 -6.58 -26.14 -12.11
C LEU A 20 -7.75 -26.88 -12.77
N LYS A 21 -7.43 -27.97 -13.48
CA LYS A 21 -8.46 -28.85 -14.04
C LYS A 21 -9.17 -29.62 -12.92
N GLU A 22 -10.34 -30.18 -13.25
CA GLU A 22 -11.10 -30.99 -12.29
C GLU A 22 -10.25 -32.19 -11.81
N GLY A 23 -9.98 -32.25 -10.50
CA GLY A 23 -9.11 -33.26 -9.89
C GLY A 23 -7.61 -32.94 -9.87
N GLU A 24 -7.18 -31.79 -10.40
CA GLU A 24 -5.78 -31.33 -10.35
C GLU A 24 -5.48 -30.58 -9.04
N GLU A 25 -4.44 -30.99 -8.33
CA GLU A 25 -3.97 -30.30 -7.12
C GLU A 25 -2.66 -29.55 -7.38
N TYR A 26 -2.57 -28.32 -6.89
CA TYR A 26 -1.34 -27.54 -6.94
C TYR A 26 -0.35 -28.04 -5.87
N VAL A 27 0.82 -28.50 -6.31
CA VAL A 27 1.90 -28.94 -5.43
C VAL A 27 2.93 -27.80 -5.29
N PRO A 28 3.10 -27.21 -4.10
CA PRO A 28 4.01 -26.09 -3.93
C PRO A 28 5.49 -26.49 -3.97
N VAL A 29 6.35 -25.48 -4.17
CA VAL A 29 7.81 -25.66 -4.24
C VAL A 29 8.38 -26.30 -2.96
N MET A 30 8.02 -25.79 -1.78
CA MET A 30 8.35 -26.43 -0.51
C MET A 30 7.30 -27.49 -0.17
N SER A 31 7.72 -28.77 -0.14
CA SER A 31 6.84 -29.91 0.17
C SER A 31 5.96 -29.67 1.41
N PRO A 32 4.66 -29.96 1.36
CA PRO A 32 3.77 -29.79 2.51
C PRO A 32 4.09 -30.70 3.71
N ASP A 33 4.74 -31.86 3.48
CA ASP A 33 5.03 -32.88 4.49
C ASP A 33 6.34 -32.67 5.25
N LYS A 34 7.22 -31.79 4.73
CA LYS A 34 8.51 -31.48 5.32
C LYS A 34 8.45 -30.20 6.15
N THR A 35 9.16 -30.19 7.27
CA THR A 35 9.38 -28.98 8.07
C THR A 35 10.55 -28.17 7.53
N TYR A 36 10.30 -26.88 7.27
CA TYR A 36 11.31 -25.93 6.79
C TYR A 36 11.58 -24.87 7.87
N PRO A 37 12.82 -24.35 7.94
CA PRO A 37 13.11 -23.17 8.73
C PRO A 37 12.47 -21.96 8.03
N GLU A 38 11.30 -21.55 8.50
CA GLU A 38 10.61 -20.35 7.99
C GLU A 38 10.79 -19.18 8.97
N VAL A 39 10.54 -19.45 10.25
CA VAL A 39 10.66 -18.48 11.32
C VAL A 39 11.89 -18.81 12.14
N SER A 40 12.85 -17.91 12.13
CA SER A 40 14.06 -17.96 12.95
C SER A 40 14.38 -16.55 13.44
N THR A 41 15.31 -16.42 14.39
CA THR A 41 15.81 -15.10 14.81
C THR A 41 16.34 -14.31 13.60
N TYR A 42 16.92 -15.00 12.62
CA TYR A 42 17.41 -14.38 11.39
C TYR A 42 16.27 -13.81 10.55
N SER A 43 15.23 -14.60 10.23
CA SER A 43 14.14 -14.12 9.37
C SER A 43 13.30 -13.03 10.03
N VAL A 44 13.09 -13.12 11.34
CA VAL A 44 12.38 -12.10 12.11
C VAL A 44 13.19 -10.82 12.20
N LEU A 45 14.47 -10.88 12.59
CA LEU A 45 15.30 -9.68 12.74
C LEU A 45 15.42 -8.92 11.42
N TRP A 46 15.74 -9.62 10.33
CA TRP A 46 15.84 -9.00 9.02
C TRP A 46 14.50 -8.50 8.50
N GLY A 47 13.40 -9.25 8.72
CA GLY A 47 12.05 -8.77 8.40
C GLY A 47 11.70 -7.46 9.09
N LEU A 48 12.04 -7.31 10.38
CA LEU A 48 11.79 -6.09 11.14
C LEU A 48 12.70 -4.93 10.72
N LEU A 49 13.97 -5.21 10.44
CA LEU A 49 14.89 -4.21 9.90
C LEU A 49 14.39 -3.68 8.54
N MET A 50 13.90 -4.56 7.68
CA MET A 50 13.31 -4.18 6.40
C MET A 50 12.01 -3.39 6.60
N ALA A 51 11.16 -3.78 7.55
CA ALA A 51 9.94 -3.03 7.87
C ALA A 51 10.27 -1.59 8.28
N ILE A 52 11.24 -1.37 9.17
CA ILE A 52 11.67 -0.03 9.60
C ILE A 52 12.27 0.75 8.42
N LEU A 53 13.26 0.17 7.74
CA LEU A 53 13.98 0.85 6.67
C LEU A 53 13.04 1.27 5.52
N PHE A 54 12.22 0.35 5.04
CA PHE A 54 11.31 0.62 3.95
C PHE A 54 10.13 1.48 4.39
N SER A 55 9.69 1.44 5.66
CA SER A 55 8.68 2.38 6.14
C SER A 55 9.16 3.81 6.08
N ALA A 56 10.41 4.06 6.49
CA ALA A 56 11.00 5.39 6.39
C ALA A 56 11.18 5.85 4.94
N ALA A 57 11.73 4.98 4.09
CA ALA A 57 11.93 5.29 2.67
C ALA A 57 10.59 5.54 1.94
N ALA A 58 9.60 4.67 2.16
CA ALA A 58 8.29 4.79 1.55
C ALA A 58 7.52 6.02 2.06
N ALA A 59 7.62 6.37 3.36
CA ALA A 59 6.99 7.58 3.88
C ALA A 59 7.62 8.84 3.27
N TYR A 60 8.95 8.91 3.19
CA TYR A 60 9.64 10.02 2.55
C TYR A 60 9.27 10.17 1.08
N LEU A 61 9.42 9.10 0.29
CA LEU A 61 9.10 9.13 -1.14
C LEU A 61 7.61 9.35 -1.39
N GLY A 62 6.75 8.75 -0.57
CA GLY A 62 5.30 8.90 -0.64
C GLY A 62 4.87 10.35 -0.41
N LEU A 63 5.45 11.04 0.57
CA LEU A 63 5.15 12.45 0.84
C LEU A 63 5.80 13.41 -0.16
N LYS A 64 6.98 13.06 -0.67
CA LYS A 64 7.71 13.89 -1.64
C LYS A 64 7.11 13.83 -3.05
N ILE A 65 6.76 12.61 -3.51
CA ILE A 65 6.34 12.34 -4.90
C ILE A 65 4.82 12.18 -4.99
N GLY A 66 4.14 11.87 -3.89
CA GLY A 66 2.70 11.58 -3.88
C GLY A 66 2.34 10.15 -4.30
N GLN A 67 3.35 9.26 -4.40
CA GLN A 67 3.17 7.85 -4.76
C GLN A 67 4.02 6.98 -3.85
N VAL A 68 3.40 5.97 -3.26
CA VAL A 68 4.10 4.93 -2.50
C VAL A 68 4.48 3.80 -3.43
N PHE A 69 5.69 3.29 -3.25
CA PHE A 69 6.18 2.12 -3.97
C PHE A 69 5.96 0.87 -3.14
N GLU A 70 5.75 -0.25 -3.83
CA GLU A 70 5.58 -1.53 -3.16
C GLU A 70 6.93 -2.09 -2.72
N ALA A 71 7.03 -2.42 -1.43
CA ALA A 71 8.30 -2.78 -0.81
C ALA A 71 8.59 -4.29 -0.93
N ALA A 72 7.58 -5.12 -1.20
CA ALA A 72 7.70 -6.57 -1.30
C ALA A 72 8.83 -7.05 -2.24
N ILE A 73 8.86 -6.51 -3.46
CA ILE A 73 9.84 -6.90 -4.50
C ILE A 73 11.28 -6.54 -4.11
N PRO A 74 11.60 -5.27 -3.75
CA PRO A 74 12.93 -4.91 -3.26
C PRO A 74 13.36 -5.71 -2.02
N ILE A 75 12.44 -5.95 -1.08
CA ILE A 75 12.75 -6.71 0.13
C ILE A 75 13.05 -8.17 -0.19
N ALA A 76 12.33 -8.79 -1.13
CA ALA A 76 12.61 -10.15 -1.59
C ALA A 76 14.00 -10.25 -2.22
N ILE A 77 14.39 -9.28 -3.05
CA ILE A 77 15.73 -9.17 -3.64
C ILE A 77 16.79 -9.13 -2.53
N ILE A 78 16.61 -8.25 -1.54
CA ILE A 78 17.56 -8.09 -0.44
C ILE A 78 17.63 -9.36 0.40
N ALA A 79 16.49 -9.98 0.73
CA ALA A 79 16.43 -11.21 1.50
C ALA A 79 17.21 -12.35 0.83
N VAL A 80 17.02 -12.54 -0.47
CA VAL A 80 17.79 -13.48 -1.29
C VAL A 80 19.28 -13.17 -1.24
N GLY A 81 19.66 -11.91 -1.49
CA GLY A 81 21.07 -11.49 -1.47
C GLY A 81 21.75 -11.70 -0.12
N LEU A 82 21.02 -11.43 0.98
CA LEU A 82 21.49 -11.64 2.34
C LEU A 82 21.68 -13.12 2.66
N SER A 83 20.73 -13.96 2.27
CA SER A 83 20.82 -15.40 2.47
C SER A 83 21.96 -16.02 1.67
N ALA A 84 22.22 -15.52 0.46
CA ALA A 84 23.40 -15.89 -0.34
C ALA A 84 24.71 -15.43 0.32
N ALA A 85 24.79 -14.16 0.76
CA ALA A 85 25.99 -13.61 1.41
C ALA A 85 26.33 -14.31 2.73
N THR A 86 25.31 -14.69 3.50
CA THR A 86 25.45 -15.42 4.76
C THR A 86 25.53 -16.94 4.58
N LYS A 87 25.55 -17.43 3.32
CA LYS A 87 25.67 -18.85 2.94
C LYS A 87 24.63 -19.76 3.63
N ARG A 88 23.41 -19.26 3.82
CA ARG A 88 22.32 -20.04 4.44
C ARG A 88 21.83 -21.11 3.47
N LYS A 89 21.56 -22.30 4.01
CA LYS A 89 21.02 -23.43 3.25
C LYS A 89 19.50 -23.50 3.45
N ASN A 90 18.75 -23.79 2.38
CA ASN A 90 17.27 -23.86 2.38
C ASN A 90 16.62 -22.55 2.87
N SER A 91 17.07 -21.42 2.34
CA SER A 91 16.70 -20.09 2.83
C SER A 91 15.34 -19.60 2.35
N LEU A 92 14.74 -20.25 1.35
CA LEU A 92 13.48 -19.85 0.73
C LEU A 92 12.37 -19.53 1.75
N GLY A 93 12.16 -20.41 2.74
CA GLY A 93 11.16 -20.20 3.78
C GLY A 93 11.46 -18.98 4.65
N GLU A 94 12.73 -18.72 4.95
CA GLU A 94 13.16 -17.54 5.72
C GLU A 94 12.99 -16.27 4.90
N ASN A 95 13.31 -16.31 3.59
CA ASN A 95 13.18 -15.16 2.69
C ASN A 95 11.71 -14.76 2.50
N VAL A 96 10.79 -15.73 2.43
CA VAL A 96 9.34 -15.46 2.41
C VAL A 96 8.90 -14.74 3.68
N ILE A 97 9.38 -15.15 4.85
CA ILE A 97 9.03 -14.49 6.12
C ILE A 97 9.65 -13.08 6.22
N ILE A 98 10.90 -12.89 5.77
CA ILE A 98 11.53 -11.56 5.70
C ILE A 98 10.71 -10.64 4.80
N GLN A 99 10.34 -11.10 3.61
CA GLN A 99 9.51 -10.35 2.67
C GLN A 99 8.14 -10.02 3.27
N SER A 100 7.44 -11.00 3.85
CA SER A 100 6.09 -10.76 4.37
C SER A 100 6.08 -9.80 5.56
N ILE A 101 7.01 -9.92 6.51
CA ILE A 101 7.14 -8.95 7.62
C ILE A 101 7.50 -7.57 7.06
N GLY A 102 8.48 -7.51 6.16
CA GLY A 102 8.97 -6.26 5.58
C GLY A 102 7.93 -5.54 4.72
N ALA A 103 7.08 -6.26 3.99
CA ALA A 103 6.02 -5.71 3.14
C ALA A 103 4.93 -4.97 3.93
N SER A 104 4.86 -5.14 5.26
CA SER A 104 4.02 -4.29 6.11
C SER A 104 4.39 -2.80 6.00
N SER A 105 5.64 -2.49 5.61
CA SER A 105 6.12 -1.12 5.47
C SER A 105 5.30 -0.29 4.49
N GLY A 106 5.35 -0.66 3.20
CA GLY A 106 4.63 0.03 2.12
C GLY A 106 3.12 0.05 2.38
N ALA A 107 2.57 -1.06 2.90
CA ALA A 107 1.15 -1.17 3.20
C ALA A 107 0.67 -0.17 4.27
N ILE A 108 1.40 -0.05 5.38
CA ILE A 108 1.06 0.90 6.45
C ILE A 108 1.28 2.34 6.00
N VAL A 109 2.39 2.61 5.32
CA VAL A 109 2.71 3.94 4.79
C VAL A 109 1.62 4.41 3.84
N ALA A 110 1.25 3.58 2.87
CA ALA A 110 0.24 3.93 1.89
C ALA A 110 -1.11 4.29 2.52
N GLY A 111 -1.50 3.66 3.63
CA GLY A 111 -2.70 4.04 4.36
C GLY A 111 -2.57 5.35 5.15
N ALA A 112 -1.40 5.60 5.75
CA ALA A 112 -1.14 6.73 6.63
C ALA A 112 -0.94 8.05 5.87
N ILE A 113 -0.17 8.05 4.78
CA ILE A 113 0.28 9.28 4.12
C ILE A 113 -0.84 10.10 3.46
N PHE A 114 -2.00 9.50 3.17
CA PHE A 114 -3.06 10.22 2.48
C PHE A 114 -3.89 11.13 3.41
N THR A 115 -3.98 10.80 4.70
CA THR A 115 -4.84 11.57 5.63
C THR A 115 -4.07 12.21 6.77
N ILE A 116 -3.02 11.55 7.26
CA ILE A 116 -2.32 12.00 8.46
C ILE A 116 -1.57 13.32 8.24
N PRO A 117 -0.87 13.54 7.11
CA PRO A 117 -0.24 14.83 6.82
C PRO A 117 -1.22 16.00 6.80
N ALA A 118 -2.50 15.77 6.48
CA ALA A 118 -3.51 16.82 6.50
C ALA A 118 -3.74 17.38 7.91
N LEU A 119 -3.52 16.58 8.96
CA LEU A 119 -3.58 17.10 10.34
C LEU A 119 -2.54 18.21 10.55
N TYR A 120 -1.32 17.99 10.06
CA TYR A 120 -0.24 18.98 10.15
C TYR A 120 -0.49 20.20 9.27
N ILE A 121 -0.90 19.99 8.01
CA ILE A 121 -1.18 21.08 7.06
C ILE A 121 -2.29 22.00 7.60
N LEU A 122 -3.27 21.45 8.31
CA LEU A 122 -4.39 22.18 8.89
C LEU A 122 -4.09 22.72 10.31
N ASN A 123 -2.85 22.58 10.82
CA ASN A 123 -2.45 22.94 12.19
C ASN A 123 -3.37 22.32 13.26
N LEU A 124 -3.74 21.06 13.06
CA LEU A 124 -4.55 20.27 13.99
C LEU A 124 -3.65 19.46 14.93
N ASP A 125 -4.25 19.02 16.04
CA ASP A 125 -3.54 18.22 17.03
C ASP A 125 -3.14 16.84 16.47
N ALA A 126 -1.84 16.67 16.23
CA ALA A 126 -1.23 15.56 15.51
C ALA A 126 -0.16 14.85 16.35
N GLU A 127 -0.52 14.45 17.57
CA GLU A 127 0.38 13.73 18.46
C GLU A 127 0.80 12.37 17.89
N PHE A 128 2.04 11.96 18.20
CA PHE A 128 2.61 10.68 17.77
C PHE A 128 1.68 9.51 18.04
N TYR A 129 1.06 9.45 19.24
CA TYR A 129 0.21 8.32 19.60
C TYR A 129 -1.04 8.24 18.71
N LYS A 130 -1.61 9.37 18.26
CA LYS A 130 -2.79 9.37 17.38
C LYS A 130 -2.45 8.75 16.04
N ILE A 131 -1.28 9.12 15.50
CA ILE A 131 -0.77 8.64 14.23
C ILE A 131 -0.41 7.16 14.33
N PHE A 132 0.38 6.82 15.34
CA PHE A 132 0.81 5.46 15.62
C PHE A 132 -0.38 4.52 15.80
N LEU A 133 -1.34 4.86 16.66
CA LEU A 133 -2.51 4.03 16.94
C LEU A 133 -3.46 3.96 15.73
N ALA A 134 -3.67 5.05 15.01
CA ALA A 134 -4.50 5.03 13.81
C ALA A 134 -3.94 4.07 12.74
N SER A 135 -2.64 4.17 12.46
CA SER A 135 -1.95 3.26 11.53
C SER A 135 -1.90 1.82 12.05
N LEU A 136 -1.62 1.63 13.35
CA LEU A 136 -1.55 0.31 13.97
C LEU A 136 -2.90 -0.41 13.93
N PHE A 137 -3.97 0.24 14.38
CA PHE A 137 -5.31 -0.36 14.39
C PHE A 137 -5.82 -0.63 13.00
N GLY A 138 -5.55 0.27 12.05
CA GLY A 138 -5.86 0.02 10.65
C GLY A 138 -5.16 -1.23 10.14
N GLY A 139 -3.84 -1.33 10.34
CA GLY A 139 -3.07 -2.51 9.93
C GLY A 139 -3.56 -3.81 10.58
N ILE A 140 -3.83 -3.79 11.88
CA ILE A 140 -4.36 -4.95 12.62
C ILE A 140 -5.73 -5.36 12.07
N LEU A 141 -6.65 -4.42 11.86
CA LEU A 141 -7.96 -4.70 11.28
C LEU A 141 -7.84 -5.28 9.86
N GLY A 142 -6.96 -4.73 9.03
CA GLY A 142 -6.71 -5.23 7.67
C GLY A 142 -6.25 -6.69 7.65
N ILE A 143 -5.35 -7.07 8.56
CA ILE A 143 -4.90 -8.46 8.72
C ILE A 143 -6.09 -9.34 9.16
N LEU A 144 -6.79 -8.94 10.22
CA LEU A 144 -7.87 -9.72 10.82
C LEU A 144 -9.06 -9.93 9.88
N PHE A 145 -9.46 -8.90 9.13
CA PHE A 145 -10.55 -9.00 8.16
C PHE A 145 -10.16 -9.82 6.92
N LEU A 146 -8.89 -9.88 6.54
CA LEU A 146 -8.46 -10.65 5.38
C LEU A 146 -8.39 -12.16 5.64
N ILE A 147 -7.93 -12.58 6.82
CA ILE A 147 -7.65 -14.01 7.12
C ILE A 147 -8.80 -14.96 6.73
N PRO A 148 -10.08 -14.67 7.06
CA PRO A 148 -11.21 -15.51 6.64
C PRO A 148 -11.30 -15.73 5.11
N PHE A 149 -10.92 -14.72 4.33
CA PHE A 149 -11.00 -14.76 2.87
C PHE A 149 -9.78 -15.38 2.19
N ARG A 150 -8.72 -15.75 2.94
CA ARG A 150 -7.48 -16.30 2.37
C ARG A 150 -7.77 -17.47 1.43
N LYS A 151 -8.50 -18.48 1.89
CA LYS A 151 -8.75 -19.71 1.11
C LYS A 151 -9.44 -19.40 -0.21
N TYR A 152 -10.45 -18.54 -0.18
CA TYR A 152 -11.16 -18.10 -1.37
C TYR A 152 -10.23 -17.47 -2.41
N PHE A 153 -9.45 -16.46 -2.03
CA PHE A 153 -8.58 -15.74 -2.97
C PHE A 153 -7.36 -16.55 -3.44
N VAL A 154 -6.79 -17.34 -2.54
CA VAL A 154 -5.48 -17.98 -2.77
C VAL A 154 -5.60 -19.39 -3.34
N LYS A 155 -6.53 -20.20 -2.81
CA LYS A 155 -6.77 -21.60 -3.19
C LYS A 155 -7.91 -21.70 -4.21
N ASP A 156 -9.10 -21.20 -3.90
CA ASP A 156 -10.30 -21.44 -4.73
C ASP A 156 -10.26 -20.67 -6.06
N MET A 157 -9.69 -19.47 -6.06
CA MET A 157 -9.52 -18.63 -7.25
C MET A 157 -8.13 -18.79 -7.89
N HIS A 158 -7.44 -19.91 -7.62
CA HIS A 158 -6.15 -20.19 -8.24
C HIS A 158 -6.25 -20.25 -9.77
N GLY A 159 -5.32 -19.60 -10.47
CA GLY A 159 -5.29 -19.52 -11.93
C GLY A 159 -6.32 -18.55 -12.55
N LYS A 160 -7.39 -18.21 -11.84
CA LYS A 160 -8.39 -17.20 -12.26
C LYS A 160 -7.89 -15.78 -12.04
N TYR A 161 -7.26 -15.57 -10.89
CA TYR A 161 -6.62 -14.29 -10.59
C TYR A 161 -5.14 -14.33 -10.97
N PRO A 162 -4.66 -13.34 -11.75
CA PRO A 162 -3.28 -13.31 -12.22
C PRO A 162 -2.25 -13.04 -11.10
N PHE A 163 -2.62 -12.28 -10.06
CA PHE A 163 -1.70 -11.81 -9.01
C PHE A 163 -0.33 -11.36 -9.56
N PRO A 164 -0.26 -10.28 -10.36
CA PRO A 164 0.96 -9.88 -11.07
C PRO A 164 2.14 -9.62 -10.13
N GLU A 165 1.87 -8.97 -9.00
CA GLU A 165 2.88 -8.58 -8.01
C GLU A 165 3.41 -9.79 -7.23
N ALA A 166 2.51 -10.69 -6.81
CA ALA A 166 2.92 -11.94 -6.18
C ALA A 166 3.77 -12.76 -7.16
N THR A 167 3.41 -12.76 -8.45
CA THR A 167 4.12 -13.48 -9.51
C THR A 167 5.55 -12.98 -9.60
N ALA A 168 5.74 -11.66 -9.72
CA ALA A 168 7.07 -11.05 -9.79
C ALA A 168 7.91 -11.36 -8.53
N THR A 169 7.32 -11.24 -7.34
CA THR A 169 8.02 -11.51 -6.07
C THR A 169 8.40 -12.99 -5.94
N THR A 170 7.53 -13.90 -6.38
CA THR A 170 7.77 -15.34 -6.36
C THR A 170 8.92 -15.71 -7.31
N GLU A 171 8.94 -15.16 -8.53
CA GLU A 171 10.01 -15.39 -9.49
C GLU A 171 11.37 -14.94 -8.94
N ILE A 172 11.42 -13.82 -8.23
CA ILE A 172 12.65 -13.36 -7.56
C ILE A 172 13.10 -14.34 -6.47
N LEU A 173 12.19 -14.79 -5.61
CA LEU A 173 12.50 -15.72 -4.53
C LEU A 173 12.98 -17.07 -5.06
N VAL A 174 12.39 -17.56 -6.16
CA VAL A 174 12.78 -18.81 -6.84
C VAL A 174 14.11 -18.66 -7.58
N ALA A 175 14.32 -17.56 -8.32
CA ALA A 175 15.58 -17.28 -9.00
C ALA A 175 16.74 -17.16 -8.00
N GLY A 176 16.47 -16.61 -6.82
CA GLY A 176 17.42 -16.53 -5.72
C GLY A 176 17.98 -17.87 -5.24
N GLU A 177 17.12 -18.90 -5.17
CA GLU A 177 17.53 -20.26 -4.79
C GLU A 177 18.30 -20.98 -5.90
N LYS A 178 18.07 -20.64 -7.18
CA LYS A 178 18.86 -21.18 -8.30
C LYS A 178 20.33 -20.73 -8.27
N GLY A 179 20.63 -19.65 -7.54
CA GLY A 179 21.97 -19.08 -7.40
C GLY A 179 22.49 -18.42 -8.69
N GLY A 180 23.48 -17.53 -8.57
CA GLY A 180 24.19 -16.96 -9.73
C GLY A 180 24.55 -15.48 -9.62
N ASN A 181 25.16 -14.96 -10.69
CA ASN A 181 25.64 -13.56 -10.80
C ASN A 181 24.52 -12.50 -10.74
N GLN A 182 23.23 -12.87 -10.77
CA GLN A 182 22.12 -11.91 -10.72
C GLN A 182 22.06 -11.13 -9.40
N ALA A 183 22.34 -11.79 -8.26
CA ALA A 183 22.38 -11.10 -6.96
C ALA A 183 23.47 -10.02 -6.91
N VAL A 184 24.60 -10.26 -7.58
CA VAL A 184 25.71 -9.31 -7.68
C VAL A 184 25.29 -8.07 -8.48
N VAL A 185 24.63 -8.27 -9.63
CA VAL A 185 24.12 -7.16 -10.46
C VAL A 185 23.14 -6.28 -9.68
N LEU A 186 22.25 -6.87 -8.88
CA LEU A 186 21.28 -6.12 -8.06
C LEU A 186 21.96 -5.25 -7.01
N ILE A 187 22.96 -5.79 -6.31
CA ILE A 187 23.72 -5.05 -5.29
C ILE A 187 24.46 -3.87 -5.92
N PHE A 188 25.20 -4.10 -7.02
CA PHE A 188 25.92 -3.03 -7.71
C PHE A 188 24.98 -1.94 -8.24
N SER A 189 23.85 -2.32 -8.83
CA SER A 189 22.85 -1.37 -9.31
C SER A 189 22.29 -0.51 -8.18
N GLY A 190 22.02 -1.11 -7.02
CA GLY A 190 21.56 -0.39 -5.83
C GLY A 190 22.58 0.61 -5.30
N ILE A 191 23.87 0.23 -5.27
CA ILE A 191 24.96 1.14 -4.87
C ILE A 191 25.08 2.32 -5.84
N ILE A 192 25.06 2.06 -7.15
CA ILE A 192 25.16 3.12 -8.17
C ILE A 192 23.98 4.09 -8.07
N GLY A 193 22.74 3.57 -7.99
CA GLY A 193 21.54 4.39 -7.85
C GLY A 193 21.52 5.17 -6.53
N GLY A 194 21.93 4.53 -5.43
CA GLY A 194 22.04 5.18 -4.12
C GLY A 194 23.09 6.28 -4.09
N LEU A 195 24.26 6.07 -4.70
CA LEU A 195 25.29 7.11 -4.82
C LEU A 195 24.83 8.26 -5.72
N TYR A 196 24.14 7.97 -6.82
CA TYR A 196 23.55 8.99 -7.69
C TYR A 196 22.57 9.89 -6.93
N ASP A 197 21.58 9.29 -6.25
CA ASP A 197 20.60 10.06 -5.48
C ASP A 197 21.25 10.76 -4.28
N PHE A 198 22.22 10.13 -3.62
CA PHE A 198 22.97 10.75 -2.51
C PHE A 198 23.73 11.99 -2.97
N ILE A 199 24.41 11.93 -4.13
CA ILE A 199 25.15 13.06 -4.69
C ILE A 199 24.21 14.22 -5.02
N ILE A 200 23.07 13.93 -5.67
CA ILE A 200 22.08 14.95 -6.03
C ILE A 200 21.48 15.58 -4.77
N ALA A 201 21.01 14.76 -3.82
CA ALA A 201 20.31 15.24 -2.65
C ALA A 201 21.22 15.97 -1.64
N THR A 202 22.47 15.55 -1.52
CA THR A 202 23.41 16.07 -0.51
C THR A 202 24.24 17.23 -1.04
N PHE A 203 24.80 17.11 -2.25
CA PHE A 203 25.71 18.11 -2.81
C PHE A 203 25.05 19.05 -3.82
N GLY A 204 23.83 18.74 -4.29
CA GLY A 204 23.10 19.59 -5.22
C GLY A 204 23.83 19.85 -6.53
N TRP A 205 24.68 18.91 -6.98
CA TRP A 205 25.50 19.06 -8.20
C TRP A 205 24.67 19.38 -9.44
N TRP A 206 23.42 18.92 -9.49
CA TRP A 206 22.41 19.38 -10.43
C TRP A 206 21.01 19.31 -9.80
N SER A 207 20.04 19.96 -10.44
CA SER A 207 18.65 19.93 -9.98
C SER A 207 18.01 18.56 -10.18
N GLU A 208 17.35 18.06 -9.14
CA GLU A 208 16.56 16.83 -9.19
C GLU A 208 15.39 16.94 -10.19
N VAL A 209 14.87 18.16 -10.40
CA VAL A 209 13.77 18.41 -11.33
C VAL A 209 14.27 19.30 -12.46
N PHE A 210 14.48 18.70 -13.62
CA PHE A 210 14.73 19.45 -14.83
C PHE A 210 13.48 20.24 -15.20
N THR A 211 13.66 21.51 -15.58
CA THR A 211 12.61 22.40 -16.06
C THR A 211 13.06 23.13 -17.30
N THR A 212 12.16 23.31 -18.26
CA THR A 212 12.42 24.11 -19.47
C THR A 212 12.78 25.56 -19.18
N ARG A 213 12.47 26.07 -17.97
CA ARG A 213 12.84 27.43 -17.52
C ARG A 213 14.34 27.67 -17.37
N VAL A 214 15.18 26.63 -17.45
CA VAL A 214 16.64 26.80 -17.52
C VAL A 214 17.06 27.49 -18.82
N PHE A 215 16.22 27.45 -19.85
CA PHE A 215 16.43 28.16 -21.10
C PHE A 215 15.53 29.40 -21.20
N GLY A 216 16.03 30.48 -21.81
CA GLY A 216 15.26 31.72 -21.99
C GLY A 216 13.98 31.53 -22.82
N TRP A 217 13.97 30.62 -23.80
CA TRP A 217 12.75 30.28 -24.54
C TRP A 217 11.70 29.58 -23.67
N GLY A 218 12.12 28.77 -22.69
CA GLY A 218 11.22 28.09 -21.77
C GLY A 218 10.62 29.03 -20.72
N GLN A 219 11.35 30.09 -20.34
CA GLN A 219 10.80 31.18 -19.51
C GLN A 219 9.70 31.94 -20.26
N GLN A 220 9.96 32.34 -21.50
CA GLN A 220 8.95 33.03 -22.32
C GLN A 220 7.71 32.17 -22.56
N LEU A 221 7.88 30.86 -22.78
CA LEU A 221 6.77 29.93 -22.95
C LEU A 221 5.94 29.78 -21.68
N ALA A 222 6.60 29.76 -20.52
CA ALA A 222 5.95 29.71 -19.22
C ALA A 222 5.18 31.00 -18.88
N GLU A 223 5.67 32.16 -19.31
CA GLU A 223 5.02 33.45 -19.07
C GLU A 223 3.83 33.69 -20.00
N LYS A 224 4.01 33.46 -21.31
CA LYS A 224 3.02 33.79 -22.35
C LYS A 224 1.96 32.72 -22.52
N SER A 225 2.37 31.46 -22.61
CA SER A 225 1.45 30.34 -22.91
C SER A 225 1.13 29.51 -21.68
N LYS A 226 1.70 29.87 -20.52
CA LYS A 226 1.56 29.16 -19.26
C LYS A 226 1.96 27.67 -19.34
N ILE A 227 2.83 27.31 -20.30
CA ILE A 227 3.30 25.94 -20.53
C ILE A 227 4.66 25.75 -19.88
N VAL A 228 4.82 24.68 -19.10
CA VAL A 228 6.08 24.32 -18.46
C VAL A 228 6.29 22.81 -18.57
N PHE A 229 7.44 22.41 -19.11
CA PHE A 229 7.90 21.02 -19.02
C PHE A 229 8.80 20.85 -17.80
N LYS A 230 8.45 19.87 -16.95
CA LYS A 230 9.25 19.42 -15.81
C LYS A 230 9.38 17.90 -15.84
N ILE A 231 10.57 17.39 -15.52
CA ILE A 231 10.81 15.94 -15.33
C ILE A 231 11.72 15.75 -14.12
N ASN A 232 11.34 14.84 -13.23
CA ASN A 232 12.21 14.44 -12.12
C ASN A 232 13.18 13.37 -12.63
N VAL A 233 14.48 13.62 -12.46
CA VAL A 233 15.58 12.76 -12.94
C VAL A 233 16.21 11.92 -11.82
N GLY A 234 15.61 11.90 -10.64
CA GLY A 234 16.04 11.07 -9.52
C GLY A 234 15.98 9.58 -9.85
N ALA A 235 16.98 8.82 -9.40
CA ALA A 235 17.05 7.38 -9.62
C ALA A 235 15.90 6.66 -8.92
N ALA A 236 15.46 7.15 -7.75
CA ALA A 236 14.27 6.64 -7.06
C ALA A 236 13.00 6.76 -7.93
N VAL A 237 12.77 7.89 -8.61
CA VAL A 237 11.59 8.08 -9.47
C VAL A 237 11.68 7.22 -10.73
N MET A 238 12.86 7.13 -11.33
CA MET A 238 13.11 6.27 -12.48
C MET A 238 12.91 4.78 -12.13
N GLY A 239 13.45 4.34 -10.99
CA GLY A 239 13.30 2.98 -10.48
C GLY A 239 11.85 2.64 -10.17
N LEU A 240 11.11 3.57 -9.55
CA LEU A 240 9.67 3.43 -9.32
C LEU A 240 8.89 3.21 -10.62
N GLY A 241 9.15 4.04 -11.64
CA GLY A 241 8.52 3.89 -12.95
C GLY A 241 8.86 2.57 -13.64
N TYR A 242 10.10 2.08 -13.49
CA TYR A 242 10.53 0.80 -14.04
C TYR A 242 9.81 -0.38 -13.39
N ILE A 243 9.67 -0.37 -12.06
CA ILE A 243 8.97 -1.42 -11.29
C ILE A 243 7.46 -1.44 -11.62
N VAL A 244 6.84 -0.26 -11.70
CA VAL A 244 5.40 -0.13 -12.01
C VAL A 244 5.09 -0.49 -13.47
N GLY A 245 6.07 -0.35 -14.37
CA GLY A 245 5.98 -0.77 -15.76
C GLY A 245 5.43 0.29 -16.71
N LEU A 246 5.81 0.17 -17.99
CA LEU A 246 5.60 1.21 -19.00
C LEU A 246 4.12 1.56 -19.22
N LYS A 247 3.22 0.58 -19.14
CA LYS A 247 1.77 0.82 -19.35
C LYS A 247 1.20 1.79 -18.31
N TYR A 248 1.48 1.56 -17.03
CA TYR A 248 0.99 2.42 -15.95
C TYR A 248 1.74 3.76 -15.92
N ALA A 249 3.05 3.75 -16.14
CA ALA A 249 3.83 4.98 -16.28
C ALA A 249 3.29 5.87 -17.42
N ALA A 250 2.91 5.29 -18.56
CA ALA A 250 2.31 6.02 -19.68
C ALA A 250 0.93 6.61 -19.33
N ILE A 251 0.10 5.89 -18.57
CA ILE A 251 -1.21 6.40 -18.09
C ILE A 251 -1.00 7.60 -17.16
N ILE A 252 -0.06 7.52 -16.22
CA ILE A 252 0.27 8.64 -15.31
C ILE A 252 0.81 9.84 -16.10
N ALA A 253 1.71 9.59 -17.05
CA ALA A 253 2.27 10.61 -17.94
C ALA A 253 1.18 11.27 -18.81
N ALA A 254 0.21 10.50 -19.32
CA ALA A 254 -0.94 11.03 -20.04
C ALA A 254 -1.81 11.93 -19.15
N GLY A 255 -2.03 11.55 -17.89
CA GLY A 255 -2.70 12.41 -16.90
C GLY A 255 -1.96 13.72 -16.67
N SER A 256 -0.63 13.66 -16.47
CA SER A 256 0.21 14.87 -16.36
C SER A 256 0.18 15.71 -17.62
N PHE A 257 0.16 15.07 -18.80
CA PHE A 257 0.08 15.76 -20.08
C PHE A 257 -1.23 16.54 -20.20
N VAL A 258 -2.36 15.89 -19.92
CA VAL A 258 -3.68 16.53 -19.94
C VAL A 258 -3.74 17.68 -18.93
N SER A 259 -3.25 17.49 -17.70
CA SER A 259 -3.23 18.56 -16.70
C SER A 259 -2.39 19.77 -17.14
N TRP A 260 -1.15 19.55 -17.56
CA TRP A 260 -0.18 20.62 -17.81
C TRP A 260 -0.25 21.25 -19.20
N TYR A 261 -0.60 20.49 -20.23
CA TYR A 261 -0.58 20.95 -21.63
C TYR A 261 -1.97 21.14 -22.23
N VAL A 262 -3.04 20.71 -21.55
CA VAL A 262 -4.41 20.91 -22.02
C VAL A 262 -5.18 21.79 -21.05
N ILE A 263 -5.33 21.37 -19.79
CA ILE A 263 -6.20 22.08 -18.84
C ILE A 263 -5.61 23.45 -18.44
N ILE A 264 -4.33 23.54 -18.07
CA ILE A 264 -3.71 24.83 -17.70
C ILE A 264 -3.82 25.87 -18.83
N PRO A 265 -3.43 25.56 -20.09
CA PRO A 265 -3.59 26.52 -21.19
C PRO A 265 -5.04 26.91 -21.46
N ILE A 266 -6.01 26.00 -21.29
CA ILE A 266 -7.44 26.34 -21.40
C ILE A 266 -7.84 27.35 -20.32
N PHE A 267 -7.44 27.16 -19.07
CA PHE A 267 -7.70 28.12 -18.00
C PHE A 267 -7.00 29.46 -18.27
N ALA A 268 -5.78 29.46 -18.79
CA ALA A 268 -5.09 30.69 -19.18
C ALA A 268 -5.86 31.44 -20.28
N TYR A 269 -6.28 30.74 -21.34
CA TYR A 269 -7.04 31.31 -22.44
C TYR A 269 -8.41 31.88 -22.01
N VAL A 270 -9.15 31.15 -21.18
CA VAL A 270 -10.42 31.62 -20.62
C VAL A 270 -10.19 32.80 -19.66
N GLY A 271 -9.07 32.79 -18.94
CA GLY A 271 -8.66 33.83 -18.00
C GLY A 271 -8.40 35.19 -18.61
N ASP A 272 -7.95 35.24 -19.86
CA ASP A 272 -7.74 36.49 -20.59
C ASP A 272 -9.05 37.27 -20.82
N GLY A 273 -10.19 36.56 -20.88
CA GLY A 273 -11.52 37.16 -21.03
C GLY A 273 -12.20 37.54 -19.72
N LEU A 274 -11.66 37.15 -18.57
CA LEU A 274 -12.29 37.36 -17.25
C LEU A 274 -11.76 38.63 -16.57
N THR A 275 -12.68 39.54 -16.25
CA THR A 275 -12.39 40.79 -15.51
C THR A 275 -12.55 40.65 -14.00
N THR A 276 -13.04 39.51 -13.53
CA THR A 276 -13.24 39.19 -12.12
C THR A 276 -12.47 37.92 -11.74
N ALA A 277 -12.07 37.83 -10.47
CA ALA A 277 -11.47 36.61 -9.93
C ALA A 277 -12.50 35.46 -9.99
N PHE A 278 -12.07 34.31 -10.48
CA PHE A 278 -12.90 33.11 -10.66
C PHE A 278 -12.48 32.04 -9.64
N GLY A 279 -13.43 31.47 -8.90
CA GLY A 279 -13.17 30.39 -7.93
C GLY A 279 -13.27 30.82 -6.46
N ALA A 280 -13.39 29.83 -5.57
CA ALA A 280 -13.52 30.05 -4.14
C ALA A 280 -12.18 30.45 -3.51
N ASN A 281 -12.17 31.50 -2.69
CA ASN A 281 -10.98 32.01 -1.98
C ASN A 281 -9.81 32.45 -2.89
N VAL A 282 -10.09 32.83 -4.14
CA VAL A 282 -9.10 33.37 -5.07
C VAL A 282 -9.30 34.88 -5.22
N THR A 283 -8.25 35.66 -4.96
CA THR A 283 -8.25 37.12 -5.09
C THR A 283 -7.46 37.64 -6.31
N MET A 284 -6.58 36.80 -6.88
CA MET A 284 -5.76 37.14 -8.05
C MET A 284 -6.51 36.85 -9.36
N MET A 285 -6.36 37.72 -10.36
CA MET A 285 -6.90 37.48 -11.69
C MET A 285 -6.17 36.32 -12.38
N LEU A 286 -6.92 35.54 -13.16
CA LEU A 286 -6.40 34.31 -13.77
C LEU A 286 -5.25 34.57 -14.75
N LYS A 287 -5.27 35.72 -15.46
CA LYS A 287 -4.21 36.18 -16.37
C LYS A 287 -2.86 36.41 -15.67
N ASP A 288 -2.90 36.88 -14.42
CA ASP A 288 -1.73 37.26 -13.64
C ASP A 288 -1.13 36.06 -12.88
N MET A 289 -1.83 34.93 -12.89
CA MET A 289 -1.34 33.71 -12.26
C MET A 289 -0.22 33.05 -13.08
N SER A 290 0.74 32.50 -12.35
CA SER A 290 1.70 31.53 -12.87
C SER A 290 1.02 30.19 -13.20
N PRO A 291 1.61 29.38 -14.09
CA PRO A 291 1.14 28.01 -14.37
C PRO A 291 0.92 27.18 -13.10
N GLU A 292 1.83 27.30 -12.13
CA GLU A 292 1.77 26.60 -10.85
C GLU A 292 0.59 27.05 -9.97
N GLN A 293 0.23 28.33 -10.00
CA GLN A 293 -0.93 28.85 -9.29
C GLN A 293 -2.23 28.39 -9.94
N ILE A 294 -2.31 28.39 -11.28
CA ILE A 294 -3.46 27.83 -12.01
C ILE A 294 -3.62 26.34 -11.68
N PHE A 295 -2.52 25.59 -11.66
CA PHE A 295 -2.55 24.19 -11.27
C PHE A 295 -3.10 23.99 -9.85
N SER A 296 -2.55 24.71 -8.87
CA SER A 296 -2.88 24.54 -7.45
C SER A 296 -4.31 24.94 -7.10
N ASN A 297 -4.82 25.99 -7.75
CA ASN A 297 -6.13 26.58 -7.46
C ASN A 297 -7.26 25.91 -8.26
N TYR A 298 -7.01 25.41 -9.48
CA TYR A 298 -8.07 24.88 -10.34
C TYR A 298 -7.84 23.42 -10.73
N VAL A 299 -6.73 23.14 -11.44
CA VAL A 299 -6.49 21.82 -12.04
C VAL A 299 -6.40 20.72 -10.98
N ARG A 300 -5.80 21.01 -9.82
CA ARG A 300 -5.72 20.10 -8.68
C ARG A 300 -7.10 19.70 -8.17
N HIS A 301 -8.08 20.61 -8.12
CA HIS A 301 -9.45 20.30 -7.68
C HIS A 301 -10.18 19.39 -8.67
N ILE A 302 -9.95 19.57 -9.97
CA ILE A 302 -10.45 18.65 -11.01
C ILE A 302 -9.86 17.25 -10.80
N GLY A 303 -8.55 17.18 -10.53
CA GLY A 303 -7.88 15.91 -10.18
C GLY A 303 -8.47 15.24 -8.95
N ILE A 304 -8.72 15.98 -7.87
CA ILE A 304 -9.38 15.48 -6.65
C ILE A 304 -10.78 14.94 -6.99
N GLY A 305 -11.56 15.63 -7.81
CA GLY A 305 -12.86 15.14 -8.30
C GLY A 305 -12.74 13.84 -9.10
N GLY A 306 -11.71 13.72 -9.96
CA GLY A 306 -11.39 12.49 -10.67
C GLY A 306 -11.06 11.32 -9.74
N ILE A 307 -10.28 11.57 -8.67
CA ILE A 307 -9.96 10.58 -7.63
C ILE A 307 -11.24 10.15 -6.89
N ALA A 308 -12.13 11.08 -6.55
CA ALA A 308 -13.40 10.78 -5.89
C ALA A 308 -14.27 9.88 -6.78
N MET A 309 -14.44 10.26 -8.05
CA MET A 309 -15.24 9.50 -9.01
C MET A 309 -14.64 8.10 -9.26
N ALA A 310 -13.32 7.98 -9.35
CA ALA A 310 -12.64 6.69 -9.44
C ALA A 310 -12.93 5.81 -8.22
N GLY A 311 -12.98 6.40 -7.01
CA GLY A 311 -13.40 5.71 -5.78
C GLY A 311 -14.83 5.18 -5.86
N ILE A 312 -15.79 6.02 -6.28
CA ILE A 312 -17.20 5.62 -6.46
C ILE A 312 -17.33 4.49 -7.48
N ILE A 313 -16.73 4.65 -8.66
CA ILE A 313 -16.76 3.64 -9.72
C ILE A 313 -16.12 2.33 -9.23
N GLY A 314 -15.02 2.41 -8.48
CA GLY A 314 -14.34 1.26 -7.89
C GLY A 314 -15.25 0.46 -6.97
N ILE A 315 -16.02 1.13 -6.10
CA ILE A 315 -17.00 0.49 -5.21
C ILE A 315 -18.12 -0.16 -6.04
N ILE A 316 -18.70 0.56 -7.01
CA ILE A 316 -19.79 0.05 -7.85
C ILE A 316 -19.35 -1.20 -8.60
N ARG A 317 -18.16 -1.17 -9.23
CA ARG A 317 -17.61 -2.33 -9.96
C ARG A 317 -17.31 -3.51 -9.05
N SER A 318 -17.01 -3.26 -7.78
CA SER A 318 -16.66 -4.30 -6.81
C SER A 318 -17.86 -4.81 -6.02
N SER A 319 -19.06 -4.24 -6.23
CA SER A 319 -20.31 -4.59 -5.53
C SER A 319 -20.62 -6.09 -5.53
N LYS A 320 -20.41 -6.79 -6.66
CA LYS A 320 -20.59 -8.24 -6.76
C LYS A 320 -19.64 -8.99 -5.83
N VAL A 321 -18.37 -8.58 -5.80
CA VAL A 321 -17.33 -9.22 -5.00
C VAL A 321 -17.57 -8.96 -3.52
N ILE A 322 -17.96 -7.74 -3.16
CA ILE A 322 -18.41 -7.38 -1.81
C ILE A 322 -19.58 -8.28 -1.39
N SER A 323 -20.60 -8.46 -2.25
CA SER A 323 -21.75 -9.33 -1.96
C SER A 323 -21.35 -10.79 -1.76
N THR A 324 -20.45 -11.32 -2.60
CA THR A 324 -19.90 -12.67 -2.42
C THR A 324 -19.11 -12.79 -1.12
N ALA A 325 -18.30 -11.79 -0.77
CA ALA A 325 -17.54 -11.77 0.48
C ALA A 325 -18.45 -11.72 1.71
N PHE A 326 -19.52 -10.91 1.71
CA PHE A 326 -20.53 -10.93 2.77
C PHE A 326 -21.22 -12.29 2.88
N SER A 327 -21.55 -12.93 1.76
CA SER A 327 -22.16 -14.26 1.75
C SER A 327 -21.22 -15.31 2.35
N LEU A 328 -19.93 -15.27 2.01
CA LEU A 328 -18.89 -16.13 2.57
C LEU A 328 -18.72 -15.91 4.08
N ALA A 329 -18.55 -14.66 4.51
CA ALA A 329 -18.41 -14.31 5.91
C ALA A 329 -19.64 -14.74 6.73
N ALA A 330 -20.84 -14.53 6.19
CA ALA A 330 -22.07 -14.97 6.84
C ALA A 330 -22.16 -16.51 6.95
N LYS A 331 -21.73 -17.25 5.93
CA LYS A 331 -21.67 -18.73 5.95
C LYS A 331 -20.63 -19.27 6.94
N GLU A 332 -19.49 -18.61 7.07
CA GLU A 332 -18.47 -18.95 8.07
C GLU A 332 -18.96 -18.70 9.49
N VAL A 333 -19.62 -17.57 9.73
CA VAL A 333 -20.22 -17.24 11.04
C VAL A 333 -21.38 -18.17 11.38
N MET A 334 -22.17 -18.60 10.40
CA MET A 334 -23.29 -19.54 10.58
C MET A 334 -22.87 -21.02 10.67
N GLY A 335 -21.57 -21.32 10.66
CA GLY A 335 -21.05 -22.60 11.14
C GLY A 335 -21.20 -23.77 10.18
N VAL A 336 -20.63 -23.67 8.97
CA VAL A 336 -20.26 -24.89 8.23
C VAL A 336 -18.91 -25.36 8.76
N LYS A 337 -18.92 -26.30 9.70
CA LYS A 337 -17.71 -27.00 10.16
C LYS A 337 -17.15 -27.82 8.98
N HIS A 338 -16.17 -27.30 8.27
CA HIS A 338 -15.19 -28.14 7.58
C HIS A 338 -14.15 -28.58 8.60
N ALA A 339 -14.57 -29.53 9.44
CA ALA A 339 -13.63 -30.43 10.08
C ALA A 339 -12.98 -31.27 8.96
N VAL A 340 -11.68 -31.55 9.08
CA VAL A 340 -10.84 -32.35 8.17
C VAL A 340 -10.05 -31.54 7.11
N GLU A 341 -9.11 -30.67 7.53
CA GLU A 341 -7.90 -30.36 6.72
C GLU A 341 -6.67 -29.93 7.57
N ASP A 342 -6.69 -30.16 8.90
CA ASP A 342 -5.78 -29.50 9.86
C ASP A 342 -4.40 -30.17 10.06
N LYS A 343 -4.04 -31.17 9.24
CA LYS A 343 -2.75 -31.88 9.37
C LYS A 343 -1.65 -31.26 8.52
N ILE A 344 -1.97 -30.63 7.41
CA ILE A 344 -0.98 -30.14 6.44
C ILE A 344 -0.62 -28.69 6.74
N ARG A 345 0.69 -28.39 6.85
CA ARG A 345 1.19 -27.06 7.26
C ARG A 345 0.75 -25.91 6.35
N THR A 346 0.56 -26.17 5.04
CA THR A 346 0.20 -25.19 4.01
C THR A 346 -1.30 -24.83 4.01
N HIS A 347 -2.12 -25.60 4.72
CA HIS A 347 -3.57 -25.41 4.87
C HIS A 347 -3.95 -24.80 6.22
N ARG A 348 -2.99 -24.70 7.15
CA ARG A 348 -3.22 -24.27 8.52
C ARG A 348 -3.15 -22.75 8.65
N ASP A 349 -4.28 -22.16 9.00
CA ASP A 349 -4.45 -20.75 9.35
C ASP A 349 -4.57 -20.56 10.87
N ILE A 350 -4.53 -19.33 11.36
CA ILE A 350 -4.90 -19.00 12.75
C ILE A 350 -6.37 -19.38 12.95
N ALA A 351 -6.67 -20.10 14.04
CA ALA A 351 -8.02 -20.55 14.32
C ALA A 351 -9.00 -19.36 14.43
N MET A 352 -10.19 -19.50 13.83
CA MET A 352 -11.21 -18.45 13.76
C MET A 352 -11.60 -17.88 15.13
N LYS A 353 -11.51 -18.68 16.20
CA LYS A 353 -11.70 -18.20 17.59
C LYS A 353 -10.74 -17.06 17.95
N TYR A 354 -9.47 -17.17 17.60
CA TYR A 354 -8.47 -16.13 17.87
C TYR A 354 -8.65 -14.92 16.96
N ILE A 355 -9.10 -15.13 15.72
CA ILE A 355 -9.45 -14.03 14.81
C ILE A 355 -10.63 -13.23 15.35
N ALA A 356 -11.71 -13.89 15.75
CA ALA A 356 -12.88 -13.25 16.36
C ALA A 356 -12.51 -12.48 17.64
N LEU A 357 -11.68 -13.08 18.51
CA LEU A 357 -11.15 -12.39 19.70
C LEU A 357 -10.27 -11.19 19.34
N GLY A 358 -9.45 -11.30 18.30
CA GLY A 358 -8.63 -10.20 17.79
C GLY A 358 -9.47 -9.05 17.25
N ILE A 359 -10.54 -9.33 16.50
CA ILE A 359 -11.46 -8.32 15.97
C ILE A 359 -12.17 -7.62 17.13
N LEU A 360 -12.68 -8.38 18.11
CA LEU A 360 -13.35 -7.82 19.29
C LEU A 360 -12.39 -6.96 20.13
N GLY A 361 -11.17 -7.45 20.36
CA GLY A 361 -10.14 -6.70 21.09
C GLY A 361 -9.74 -5.41 20.37
N THR A 362 -9.52 -5.47 19.05
CA THR A 362 -9.18 -4.29 18.24
C THR A 362 -10.34 -3.29 18.20
N THR A 363 -11.57 -3.78 18.10
CA THR A 363 -12.80 -2.96 18.16
C THR A 363 -12.88 -2.19 19.48
N LEU A 364 -12.65 -2.87 20.61
CA LEU A 364 -12.64 -2.23 21.92
C LEU A 364 -11.52 -1.18 22.03
N LEU A 365 -10.32 -1.49 21.54
CA LEU A 365 -9.19 -0.56 21.56
C LEU A 365 -9.42 0.68 20.68
N ILE A 366 -10.01 0.50 19.50
CA ILE A 366 -10.41 1.62 18.63
C ILE A 366 -11.46 2.47 19.34
N PHE A 367 -12.46 1.84 19.97
CA PHE A 367 -13.48 2.56 20.72
C PHE A 367 -12.86 3.43 21.83
N LEU A 368 -11.97 2.83 22.65
CA LEU A 368 -11.27 3.54 23.71
C LEU A 368 -10.37 4.66 23.15
N PHE A 369 -9.72 4.43 22.01
CA PHE A 369 -8.90 5.44 21.34
C PHE A 369 -9.73 6.63 20.87
N PHE A 370 -10.89 6.42 20.24
CA PHE A 370 -11.78 7.52 19.87
C PHE A 370 -12.34 8.23 21.10
N LEU A 371 -12.76 7.46 22.11
CA LEU A 371 -13.34 8.01 23.33
C LEU A 371 -12.36 8.85 24.14
N LEU A 372 -11.12 8.41 24.31
CA LEU A 372 -10.16 9.04 25.21
C LEU A 372 -9.15 9.95 24.48
N GLY A 373 -8.89 9.69 23.20
CA GLY A 373 -7.84 10.37 22.43
C GLY A 373 -8.34 11.32 21.35
N VAL A 374 -9.58 11.18 20.88
CA VAL A 374 -10.05 11.93 19.68
C VAL A 374 -11.24 12.85 19.99
N VAL A 375 -12.37 12.30 20.44
CA VAL A 375 -13.64 13.03 20.50
C VAL A 375 -14.20 13.24 21.91
N ASN A 376 -13.66 12.56 22.93
CA ASN A 376 -14.04 12.74 24.35
C ASN A 376 -15.54 12.56 24.67
N THR A 377 -16.31 11.99 23.74
CA THR A 377 -17.76 11.83 23.83
C THR A 377 -18.16 10.43 23.38
N TRP A 378 -18.96 9.75 24.19
CA TRP A 378 -19.34 8.36 23.95
C TRP A 378 -20.10 8.17 22.63
N LEU A 379 -21.04 9.07 22.32
CA LEU A 379 -21.80 9.05 21.06
C LEU A 379 -20.89 9.16 19.84
N TYR A 380 -20.01 10.16 19.81
CA TYR A 380 -19.10 10.38 18.68
C TYR A 380 -18.08 9.27 18.54
N ALA A 381 -17.60 8.70 19.66
CA ALA A 381 -16.68 7.57 19.63
C ALA A 381 -17.36 6.32 19.06
N LEU A 382 -18.62 6.08 19.41
CA LEU A 382 -19.40 4.97 18.86
C LEU A 382 -19.67 5.16 17.37
N VAL A 383 -20.04 6.37 16.95
CA VAL A 383 -20.26 6.68 15.52
C VAL A 383 -18.96 6.50 14.73
N GLY A 384 -17.84 7.04 15.21
CA GLY A 384 -16.52 6.85 14.59
C GLY A 384 -16.12 5.38 14.48
N LEU A 385 -16.35 4.60 15.53
CA LEU A 385 -16.10 3.14 15.53
C LEU A 385 -16.94 2.44 14.45
N LEU A 386 -18.24 2.72 14.38
CA LEU A 386 -19.13 2.09 13.40
C LEU A 386 -18.70 2.43 11.97
N ILE A 387 -18.33 3.69 11.71
CA ILE A 387 -17.80 4.11 10.42
C ILE A 387 -16.54 3.31 10.07
N VAL A 388 -15.58 3.22 11.00
CA VAL A 388 -14.34 2.46 10.78
C VAL A 388 -14.63 0.99 10.48
N LEU A 389 -15.42 0.31 11.30
CA LEU A 389 -15.69 -1.12 11.14
C LEU A 389 -16.40 -1.42 9.81
N ILE A 390 -17.44 -0.66 9.49
CA ILE A 390 -18.23 -0.89 8.28
C ILE A 390 -17.40 -0.60 7.03
N ILE A 391 -16.77 0.58 6.97
CA ILE A 391 -16.04 1.00 5.76
C ILE A 391 -14.76 0.17 5.60
N ALA A 392 -13.99 -0.09 6.67
CA ALA A 392 -12.77 -0.90 6.59
C ALA A 392 -13.08 -2.33 6.15
N PHE A 393 -14.16 -2.95 6.66
CA PHE A 393 -14.57 -4.29 6.24
C PHE A 393 -14.92 -4.31 4.75
N LEU A 394 -15.74 -3.35 4.29
CA LEU A 394 -16.10 -3.22 2.88
C LEU A 394 -14.85 -3.08 2.00
N PHE A 395 -13.94 -2.18 2.33
CA PHE A 395 -12.79 -1.85 1.49
C PHE A 395 -11.69 -2.90 1.54
N THR A 396 -11.55 -3.66 2.61
CA THR A 396 -10.66 -4.83 2.70
C THR A 396 -10.94 -5.81 1.55
N THR A 397 -12.21 -6.17 1.33
CA THR A 397 -12.59 -7.12 0.28
C THR A 397 -12.34 -6.58 -1.13
N VAL A 398 -12.56 -5.27 -1.32
CA VAL A 398 -12.29 -4.61 -2.60
C VAL A 398 -10.79 -4.53 -2.87
N ALA A 399 -10.00 -4.18 -1.87
CA ALA A 399 -8.54 -4.10 -1.97
C ALA A 399 -7.93 -5.45 -2.37
N ALA A 400 -8.31 -6.52 -1.67
CA ALA A 400 -7.85 -7.87 -1.97
C ALA A 400 -8.14 -8.27 -3.42
N THR A 401 -9.33 -7.92 -3.92
CA THR A 401 -9.71 -8.21 -5.31
C THR A 401 -8.99 -7.36 -6.34
N ALA A 402 -8.88 -6.06 -6.07
CA ALA A 402 -8.19 -5.13 -6.95
C ALA A 402 -6.72 -5.52 -7.13
N ILE A 403 -6.04 -5.92 -6.05
CA ILE A 403 -4.67 -6.43 -6.11
C ILE A 403 -4.61 -7.77 -6.84
N ALA A 404 -5.52 -8.70 -6.56
CA ALA A 404 -5.53 -10.00 -7.22
C ALA A 404 -5.61 -9.89 -8.76
N ILE A 405 -6.32 -8.87 -9.27
CA ILE A 405 -6.52 -8.64 -10.71
C ILE A 405 -5.45 -7.71 -11.31
N VAL A 406 -5.21 -6.55 -10.68
CA VAL A 406 -4.47 -5.43 -11.27
C VAL A 406 -3.07 -5.29 -10.68
N GLY A 407 -2.83 -5.84 -9.47
CA GLY A 407 -1.58 -5.70 -8.73
C GLY A 407 -1.40 -4.35 -8.03
N THR A 408 -2.48 -3.56 -7.86
CA THR A 408 -2.41 -2.25 -7.22
C THR A 408 -3.64 -1.98 -6.34
N ASN A 409 -3.41 -1.42 -5.15
CA ASN A 409 -4.50 -0.96 -4.27
C ASN A 409 -5.04 0.42 -4.73
N PRO A 410 -6.37 0.61 -4.84
CA PRO A 410 -6.98 1.90 -5.15
C PRO A 410 -7.08 2.81 -3.91
N VAL A 411 -5.98 2.93 -3.15
CA VAL A 411 -5.96 3.59 -1.83
C VAL A 411 -6.46 5.03 -1.94
N SER A 412 -5.92 5.82 -2.86
CA SER A 412 -6.22 7.25 -2.99
C SER A 412 -7.71 7.55 -3.20
N GLY A 413 -8.38 6.83 -4.11
CA GLY A 413 -9.81 6.98 -4.38
C GLY A 413 -10.67 6.55 -3.20
N MET A 414 -10.31 5.45 -2.54
CA MET A 414 -11.04 4.97 -1.37
C MET A 414 -10.84 5.87 -0.15
N THR A 415 -9.66 6.46 0.02
CA THR A 415 -9.40 7.44 1.09
C THR A 415 -10.34 8.63 0.98
N LEU A 416 -10.42 9.22 -0.20
CA LEU A 416 -11.28 10.38 -0.40
C LEU A 416 -12.75 10.05 -0.17
N MET A 417 -13.19 8.87 -0.60
CA MET A 417 -14.54 8.38 -0.31
C MET A 417 -14.79 8.19 1.19
N THR A 418 -13.84 7.61 1.92
CA THR A 418 -13.94 7.49 3.38
C THR A 418 -14.05 8.86 4.03
N LEU A 419 -13.23 9.84 3.63
CA LEU A 419 -13.27 11.18 4.21
C LEU A 419 -14.61 11.86 3.94
N ILE A 420 -15.15 11.78 2.71
CA ILE A 420 -16.43 12.38 2.36
C ILE A 420 -17.58 11.74 3.17
N ILE A 421 -17.67 10.40 3.15
CA ILE A 421 -18.73 9.67 3.86
C ILE A 421 -18.65 9.92 5.37
N SER A 422 -17.44 9.83 5.94
CA SER A 422 -17.23 10.03 7.37
C SER A 422 -17.59 11.47 7.77
N SER A 423 -17.18 12.46 6.98
CA SER A 423 -17.48 13.86 7.27
C SER A 423 -18.99 14.14 7.24
N ILE A 424 -19.71 13.59 6.26
CA ILE A 424 -21.18 13.74 6.17
C ILE A 424 -21.86 13.12 7.39
N ILE A 425 -21.45 11.91 7.80
CA ILE A 425 -22.04 11.21 8.95
C ILE A 425 -21.69 11.93 10.27
N LEU A 426 -20.46 12.38 10.44
CA LEU A 426 -20.04 13.09 11.66
C LEU A 426 -20.77 14.43 11.81
N VAL A 427 -20.91 15.19 10.73
CA VAL A 427 -21.64 16.46 10.73
C VAL A 427 -23.14 16.23 11.01
N SER A 428 -23.73 15.15 10.47
CA SER A 428 -25.16 14.86 10.69
C SER A 428 -25.49 14.48 12.14
N VAL A 429 -24.54 13.90 12.88
CA VAL A 429 -24.67 13.65 14.33
C VAL A 429 -24.23 14.84 15.20
N GLY A 430 -23.87 15.97 14.57
CA GLY A 430 -23.53 17.22 15.24
C GLY A 430 -22.05 17.41 15.58
N LEU A 431 -21.16 16.49 15.17
CA LEU A 431 -19.71 16.67 15.33
C LEU A 431 -19.15 17.53 14.20
N SER A 432 -18.87 18.79 14.50
CA SER A 432 -18.34 19.77 13.54
C SER A 432 -17.11 20.52 14.10
N GLY A 433 -16.50 21.36 13.27
CA GLY A 433 -15.30 22.12 13.62
C GLY A 433 -14.04 21.26 13.74
N THR A 434 -13.07 21.73 14.51
CA THR A 434 -11.72 21.13 14.66
C THR A 434 -11.77 19.67 15.08
N SER A 435 -12.62 19.32 16.07
CA SER A 435 -12.76 17.94 16.55
C SER A 435 -13.32 17.01 15.46
N GLY A 436 -14.31 17.48 14.68
CA GLY A 436 -14.84 16.74 13.54
C GLY A 436 -13.82 16.51 12.43
N MET A 437 -12.98 17.51 12.14
CA MET A 437 -11.90 17.38 11.15
C MET A 437 -10.85 16.34 11.58
N ILE A 438 -10.41 16.40 12.84
CA ILE A 438 -9.46 15.43 13.40
C ILE A 438 -10.06 14.02 13.35
N ALA A 439 -11.31 13.86 13.79
CA ALA A 439 -12.01 12.57 13.76
C ALA A 439 -12.11 12.00 12.34
N ALA A 440 -12.52 12.80 11.35
CA ALA A 440 -12.64 12.37 9.97
C ALA A 440 -11.29 11.93 9.38
N LEU A 441 -10.21 12.68 9.63
CA LEU A 441 -8.86 12.37 9.14
C LEU A 441 -8.29 11.11 9.79
N ILE A 442 -8.52 10.91 11.10
CA ILE A 442 -8.12 9.71 11.83
C ILE A 442 -8.90 8.48 11.34
N ILE A 443 -10.23 8.60 11.16
CA ILE A 443 -11.06 7.53 10.57
C ILE A 443 -10.50 7.16 9.20
N GLY A 444 -10.22 8.16 8.36
CA GLY A 444 -9.59 7.96 7.06
C GLY A 444 -8.27 7.20 7.19
N GLY A 445 -7.41 7.57 8.12
CA GLY A 445 -6.12 6.90 8.33
C GLY A 445 -6.28 5.43 8.72
N VAL A 446 -7.17 5.12 9.66
CA VAL A 446 -7.45 3.74 10.10
C VAL A 446 -7.99 2.90 8.93
N VAL A 447 -9.02 3.39 8.24
CA VAL A 447 -9.69 2.66 7.15
C VAL A 447 -8.76 2.43 5.97
N CYS A 448 -8.00 3.44 5.58
CA CYS A 448 -7.09 3.34 4.42
C CYS A 448 -5.92 2.41 4.71
N THR A 449 -5.44 2.41 5.96
CA THR A 449 -4.41 1.48 6.40
C THR A 449 -4.93 0.04 6.45
N ALA A 450 -6.18 -0.18 6.87
CA ALA A 450 -6.81 -1.50 6.84
C ALA A 450 -6.97 -2.04 5.41
N LEU A 451 -7.48 -1.21 4.50
CA LEU A 451 -7.58 -1.49 3.07
C LEU A 451 -6.22 -1.88 2.49
N SER A 452 -5.21 -1.02 2.67
CA SER A 452 -3.89 -1.18 2.08
C SER A 452 -3.20 -2.44 2.62
N MET A 453 -3.27 -2.65 3.94
CA MET A 453 -2.74 -3.85 4.60
C MET A 453 -3.41 -5.13 4.11
N SER A 454 -4.73 -5.15 3.99
CA SER A 454 -5.45 -6.31 3.47
C SER A 454 -5.03 -6.66 2.04
N GLY A 455 -4.93 -5.66 1.17
CA GLY A 455 -4.46 -5.87 -0.20
C GLY A 455 -3.04 -6.44 -0.26
N ALA A 456 -2.08 -5.80 0.43
CA ALA A 456 -0.69 -6.27 0.42
C ALA A 456 -0.57 -7.67 1.05
N PHE A 457 -1.34 -7.94 2.10
CA PHE A 457 -1.28 -9.21 2.80
C PHE A 457 -1.85 -10.37 1.97
N ILE A 458 -2.81 -10.13 1.05
CA ILE A 458 -3.27 -11.20 0.16
C ILE A 458 -2.21 -11.59 -0.87
N THR A 459 -1.41 -10.63 -1.34
CA THR A 459 -0.24 -10.87 -2.19
C THR A 459 0.76 -11.79 -1.47
N ASP A 460 1.10 -11.45 -0.22
CA ASP A 460 2.02 -12.26 0.61
C ASP A 460 1.52 -13.70 0.76
N LEU A 461 0.25 -13.87 1.12
CA LEU A 461 -0.35 -15.19 1.30
C LEU A 461 -0.38 -15.99 -0.01
N LYS A 462 -0.48 -15.32 -1.17
CA LYS A 462 -0.40 -15.95 -2.49
C LYS A 462 1.03 -16.41 -2.81
N ILE A 463 2.04 -15.57 -2.54
CA ILE A 463 3.46 -15.96 -2.63
C ILE A 463 3.71 -17.18 -1.74
N GLY A 464 3.23 -17.12 -0.51
CA GLY A 464 3.27 -18.20 0.45
C GLY A 464 2.62 -19.49 -0.05
N TYR A 465 1.48 -19.40 -0.74
CA TYR A 465 0.82 -20.57 -1.32
C TYR A 465 1.63 -21.19 -2.46
N TRP A 466 2.15 -20.38 -3.39
CA TRP A 466 2.95 -20.90 -4.50
C TRP A 466 4.24 -21.57 -4.03
N LEU A 467 4.92 -20.95 -3.08
CA LEU A 467 6.17 -21.46 -2.52
C LEU A 467 5.96 -22.52 -1.44
N GLY A 468 4.75 -22.64 -0.90
CA GLY A 468 4.40 -23.56 0.17
C GLY A 468 4.94 -23.13 1.53
N SER A 469 4.87 -21.85 1.91
CA SER A 469 5.09 -21.41 3.30
C SER A 469 3.84 -21.69 4.16
N SER A 470 4.03 -21.82 5.47
CA SER A 470 2.98 -22.07 6.45
C SER A 470 2.18 -20.77 6.71
N PRO A 471 0.88 -20.70 6.36
CA PRO A 471 0.09 -19.47 6.43
C PRO A 471 0.00 -18.89 7.85
N TYR A 472 -0.25 -19.74 8.86
CA TYR A 472 -0.31 -19.31 10.25
C TYR A 472 0.97 -18.59 10.73
N LYS A 473 2.13 -18.87 10.13
CA LYS A 473 3.38 -18.16 10.45
C LYS A 473 3.35 -16.75 9.86
N GLN A 474 3.03 -16.62 8.57
CA GLN A 474 2.89 -15.31 7.92
C GLN A 474 1.85 -14.44 8.65
N GLU A 475 0.67 -15.00 8.94
CA GLU A 475 -0.40 -14.31 9.68
C GLU A 475 0.07 -13.78 11.04
N ARG A 476 0.78 -14.60 11.83
CA ARG A 476 1.25 -14.18 13.16
C ARG A 476 2.33 -13.10 13.09
N TRP A 477 3.29 -13.25 12.19
CA TRP A 477 4.44 -12.34 12.12
C TRP A 477 4.13 -11.03 11.38
N LYS A 478 3.07 -11.01 10.55
CA LYS A 478 2.58 -9.78 9.90
C LYS A 478 2.19 -8.72 10.92
N PHE A 479 1.59 -9.10 12.06
CA PHE A 479 1.26 -8.18 13.16
C PHE A 479 2.49 -7.45 13.71
N LEU A 480 3.63 -8.15 13.82
CA LEU A 480 4.86 -7.54 14.32
C LEU A 480 5.45 -6.57 13.29
N GLY A 481 5.46 -6.94 12.01
CA GLY A 481 5.83 -6.01 10.93
C GLY A 481 4.97 -4.75 10.94
N THR A 482 3.67 -4.90 11.15
CA THR A 482 2.71 -3.79 11.27
C THR A 482 3.01 -2.87 12.45
N LEU A 483 3.36 -3.42 13.62
CA LEU A 483 3.72 -2.63 14.80
C LEU A 483 4.92 -1.71 14.53
N PHE A 484 6.01 -2.28 14.01
CA PHE A 484 7.24 -1.52 13.73
C PHE A 484 7.05 -0.55 12.56
N SER A 485 6.27 -0.93 11.55
CA SER A 485 5.95 -0.05 10.42
C SER A 485 5.12 1.16 10.89
N ALA A 486 4.10 0.95 11.73
CA ALA A 486 3.27 2.03 12.27
C ALA A 486 4.08 2.98 13.17
N ALA A 487 4.96 2.45 14.02
CA ALA A 487 5.85 3.27 14.85
C ALA A 487 6.78 4.11 14.00
N THR A 488 7.37 3.51 12.97
CA THR A 488 8.29 4.19 12.05
C THR A 488 7.58 5.29 11.26
N VAL A 489 6.41 5.01 10.70
CA VAL A 489 5.62 6.00 9.95
C VAL A 489 5.23 7.18 10.83
N GLY A 490 4.78 6.93 12.06
CA GLY A 490 4.44 8.01 12.99
C GLY A 490 5.63 8.90 13.30
N TYR A 491 6.81 8.33 13.47
CA TYR A 491 8.03 9.07 13.73
C TYR A 491 8.51 9.88 12.51
N VAL A 492 8.49 9.25 11.32
CA VAL A 492 8.98 9.86 10.08
C VAL A 492 8.08 11.01 9.64
N ILE A 493 6.75 10.89 9.75
CA ILE A 493 5.84 11.99 9.44
C ILE A 493 6.13 13.22 10.32
N ILE A 494 6.35 13.01 11.63
CA ILE A 494 6.70 14.10 12.56
C ILE A 494 8.02 14.76 12.17
N ILE A 495 9.06 13.97 11.90
CA ILE A 495 10.36 14.50 11.47
C ILE A 495 10.22 15.34 10.20
N LEU A 496 9.50 14.83 9.22
CA LEU A 496 9.35 15.53 7.95
C LEU A 496 8.59 16.85 8.15
N ASN A 497 7.56 16.87 8.98
CA ASN A 497 6.87 18.12 9.34
C ASN A 497 7.74 19.12 10.12
N GLN A 498 8.72 18.65 10.90
CA GLN A 498 9.65 19.55 11.59
C GLN A 498 10.75 20.08 10.66
N THR A 499 11.04 19.36 9.57
CA THR A 499 12.16 19.64 8.67
C THR A 499 11.73 20.53 7.50
N TYR A 500 10.53 20.31 6.96
CA TYR A 500 9.94 21.03 5.83
C TYR A 500 8.74 21.86 6.30
#